data_AF-A0A4R3ZZB8-F1
#
_entry.id   AF-A0A4R3ZZB8-F1
#
_cell.length_a   1.000
_cell.length_b   1.000
_cell.length_c   1.000
_cell.angle_alpha   90.00
_cell.angle_beta   90.00
_cell.angle_gamma   90.00
#
_symmetry.space_group_name_H-M   'P 1'
#
loop_
_entity.id
_entity.type
_entity.pdbx_description
1 polymer ?
#
loop_
_entity_poly.entity_id
_entity_poly.type
_entity_poly.pdbx_seq_one_letter_code
_entity_poly.pdbx_strand_id
1 'polypeptide(L)'
;MGEEGLFAAEEFRVERADRQGEVEPVGAGKTFRAFDPGQGLLLPPSLDDWLPADHLARFVADLVDEHLDLSRIYVSYQEGRGAPPYDPRLMVRLLIFGYT
;
A
#
# COMPACT_ATOMS: atom_id res chain seq x y z
N MET A 1 -31.54 -34.82 -42.43
CA MET A 1 -31.37 -35.57 -41.18
C MET A 1 -30.52 -34.67 -40.31
N GLY A 2 -31.16 -33.80 -39.53
CA GLY A 2 -31.56 -34.13 -38.14
C GLY A 2 -30.30 -33.90 -37.30
N GLU A 3 -30.24 -33.02 -36.31
CA GLU A 3 -31.27 -32.59 -35.38
C GLU A 3 -30.80 -31.32 -34.64
N GLU A 4 -31.75 -30.40 -34.46
CA GLU A 4 -32.06 -29.64 -33.24
C GLU A 4 -30.86 -28.93 -32.56
N GLY A 5 -30.70 -27.62 -32.75
CA GLY A 5 -31.64 -26.63 -32.23
C GLY A 5 -31.41 -26.49 -30.74
N LEU A 6 -31.00 -25.32 -30.27
CA LEU A 6 -31.37 -24.81 -28.93
C LEU A 6 -30.89 -23.35 -28.85
N PHE A 7 -31.81 -22.47 -29.25
CA PHE A 7 -32.00 -21.08 -28.83
C PHE A 7 -31.19 -19.96 -29.51
N ALA A 8 -31.92 -19.29 -30.41
CA ALA A 8 -31.72 -17.90 -30.80
C ALA A 8 -31.98 -16.93 -29.64
N ALA A 9 -31.25 -15.82 -29.60
CA ALA A 9 -31.72 -14.57 -29.02
C ALA A 9 -31.07 -13.41 -29.78
N GLU A 10 -31.93 -12.59 -30.39
CA GLU A 10 -31.57 -11.36 -31.07
C GLU A 10 -30.94 -10.31 -30.14
N GLU A 11 -30.08 -9.52 -30.78
CA GLU A 11 -29.70 -8.12 -30.58
C GLU A 11 -30.33 -7.38 -29.38
N PHE A 12 -29.49 -6.85 -28.48
CA PHE A 12 -29.89 -5.77 -27.59
C PHE A 12 -28.85 -4.64 -27.60
N ARG A 13 -29.08 -3.68 -28.49
CA ARG A 13 -28.43 -2.36 -28.48
C ARG A 13 -28.96 -1.60 -27.27
N VAL A 14 -28.13 -1.47 -26.22
CA VAL A 14 -28.45 -0.55 -25.11
C VAL A 14 -27.88 0.82 -25.43
N GLU A 15 -28.84 1.72 -25.65
CA GLU A 15 -28.73 3.15 -25.85
C GLU A 15 -27.95 3.84 -24.73
N ARG A 16 -27.23 4.91 -25.08
CA ARG A 16 -26.46 5.75 -24.16
C ARG A 16 -27.40 6.37 -23.12
N ALA A 17 -27.47 5.78 -21.93
CA ALA A 17 -28.12 6.39 -20.78
C ALA A 17 -27.11 7.24 -19.99
N ASP A 18 -27.49 8.50 -19.84
CA ASP A 18 -27.12 9.50 -18.84
C ASP A 18 -26.18 9.04 -17.70
N ARG A 19 -24.94 9.57 -17.66
CA ARG A 19 -24.02 9.37 -16.53
C ARG A 19 -24.32 10.36 -15.40
N GLN A 20 -25.49 10.22 -14.79
CA GLN A 20 -25.68 10.60 -13.39
C GLN A 20 -25.26 9.40 -12.54
N GLY A 21 -23.96 9.23 -12.34
CA GLY A 21 -23.44 8.18 -11.48
C GLY A 21 -23.65 8.58 -10.02
N GLU A 22 -24.49 7.83 -9.30
CA GLU A 22 -24.49 7.83 -7.84
C GLU A 22 -23.04 7.59 -7.37
N VAL A 23 -22.46 8.60 -6.72
CA VAL A 23 -21.14 8.44 -6.12
C VAL A 23 -21.34 7.65 -4.84
N GLU A 24 -21.00 6.36 -4.88
CA GLU A 24 -20.98 5.49 -3.71
C GLU A 24 -20.29 6.20 -2.53
N PRO A 25 -20.91 6.21 -1.34
CA PRO A 25 -20.32 6.88 -0.20
C PRO A 25 -18.95 6.24 0.09
N VAL A 26 -17.96 7.06 0.40
CA VAL A 26 -16.58 6.59 0.68
C VAL A 26 -16.57 5.49 1.75
N GLY A 27 -17.52 5.53 2.69
CA GLY A 27 -17.69 4.52 3.73
C GLY A 27 -18.18 3.14 3.28
N ALA A 28 -18.73 3.02 2.06
CA ALA A 28 -19.08 1.73 1.46
C ALA A 28 -17.85 1.01 0.86
N GLY A 29 -16.83 1.77 0.45
CA GLY A 29 -15.63 1.23 -0.21
C GLY A 29 -14.33 1.30 0.59
N LYS A 30 -14.32 1.94 1.77
CA LYS A 30 -13.10 2.15 2.56
C LYS A 30 -13.33 1.98 4.05
N THR A 31 -12.40 1.29 4.70
CA THR A 31 -12.31 1.22 6.15
C THR A 31 -11.80 2.56 6.69
N PHE A 32 -12.59 3.20 7.55
CA PHE A 32 -12.15 4.39 8.28
C PHE A 32 -11.13 4.00 9.36
N ARG A 33 -10.25 4.95 9.72
CA ARG A 33 -9.34 4.77 10.85
C ARG A 33 -10.14 4.71 12.15
N ALA A 34 -9.60 4.01 13.15
CA ALA A 34 -10.18 3.96 14.48
C ALA A 34 -10.33 5.36 15.07
N PHE A 35 -11.46 5.60 15.75
CA PHE A 35 -11.78 6.84 16.43
C PHE A 35 -11.78 6.60 17.94
N ASP A 36 -10.75 7.11 18.62
CA ASP A 36 -10.60 7.00 20.07
C ASP A 36 -10.21 8.36 20.68
N PRO A 37 -11.19 9.10 21.25
CA PRO A 37 -10.94 10.39 21.91
C PRO A 37 -10.08 10.29 23.18
N GLY A 38 -9.95 9.09 23.76
CA GLY A 38 -9.12 8.84 24.93
C GLY A 38 -7.69 8.42 24.58
N GLN A 39 -7.35 8.36 23.29
CA GLN A 39 -6.04 7.91 22.84
C GLN A 39 -4.94 8.88 23.30
N GLY A 40 -4.14 8.45 24.27
CA GLY A 40 -3.03 9.25 24.82
C GLY A 40 -1.91 9.48 23.81
N LEU A 41 -1.30 8.41 23.31
CA LEU A 41 -0.24 8.46 22.30
C LEU A 41 -0.29 7.21 21.41
N LEU A 42 -0.22 7.37 20.09
CA LEU A 42 -0.13 6.25 19.15
C LEU A 42 1.26 5.57 19.17
N LEU A 43 2.29 6.38 19.38
CA LEU A 43 3.71 6.04 19.45
C LEU A 43 4.36 6.91 20.53
N PRO A 44 5.47 6.48 21.14
CA PRO A 44 6.15 7.29 22.15
C PRO A 44 6.65 8.61 21.53
N PRO A 45 6.86 9.64 22.37
CA PRO A 45 7.42 10.91 21.89
C PRO A 45 8.85 10.73 21.37
N SER A 46 9.59 9.73 21.86
CA SER A 46 10.86 9.28 21.29
C SER A 46 10.90 7.76 21.11
N LEU A 47 11.52 7.29 20.03
CA LEU A 47 11.82 5.87 19.84
C LEU A 47 12.82 5.35 20.89
N ASP A 48 13.65 6.23 21.45
CA ASP A 48 14.60 5.87 22.50
C ASP A 48 13.93 5.36 23.78
N ASP A 49 12.68 5.75 24.00
CA ASP A 49 11.90 5.32 25.16
C ASP A 49 11.52 3.82 25.08
N TRP A 50 11.50 3.25 23.86
CA TRP A 50 11.06 1.86 23.61
C TRP A 50 12.17 0.96 23.10
N LEU A 51 13.20 1.50 22.46
CA LEU A 51 14.26 0.73 21.84
C LEU A 51 15.57 0.88 22.62
N PRO A 52 16.14 -0.18 23.21
CA PRO A 52 17.45 -0.10 23.86
C PRO A 52 18.53 0.46 22.92
N ALA A 53 19.55 1.10 23.50
CA ALA A 53 20.65 1.70 22.75
C ALA A 53 21.49 0.66 21.98
N ASP A 54 21.55 -0.57 22.48
CA ASP A 54 22.27 -1.71 21.91
C ASP A 54 21.40 -2.61 21.02
N HIS A 55 20.17 -2.20 20.72
CA HIS A 55 19.25 -3.02 19.93
C HIS A 55 19.70 -3.12 18.47
N LEU A 56 19.69 -4.35 17.91
CA LEU A 56 20.14 -4.65 16.54
C LEU A 56 19.53 -3.75 15.47
N ALA A 57 18.25 -3.38 15.60
CA ALA A 57 17.58 -2.47 14.67
C ALA A 57 18.29 -1.10 14.52
N ARG A 58 19.00 -0.62 15.55
CA ARG A 58 19.81 0.60 15.46
C ARG A 58 21.06 0.35 14.60
N PHE A 59 21.76 -0.76 14.83
CA PHE A 59 22.87 -1.16 13.98
C PHE A 59 22.46 -1.34 12.51
N VAL A 60 21.30 -1.96 12.25
CA VAL A 60 20.78 -2.10 10.88
C VAL A 60 20.47 -0.74 10.27
N ALA A 61 19.94 0.21 11.05
CA ALA A 61 19.71 1.57 10.58
C ALA A 61 21.01 2.27 10.17
N ASP A 62 22.04 2.21 11.03
CA ASP A 62 23.35 2.79 10.77
C ASP A 62 24.02 2.14 9.55
N LEU A 63 23.97 0.81 9.45
CA LEU A 63 24.48 0.06 8.30
C LEU A 63 23.84 0.53 6.98
N VAL A 64 22.51 0.65 6.95
CA VAL A 64 21.79 1.04 5.73
C VAL A 64 22.03 2.52 5.39
N ASP A 65 22.12 3.40 6.39
CA ASP A 65 22.28 4.83 6.16
C ASP A 65 23.70 5.23 5.77
N GLU A 66 24.70 4.62 6.37
CA GLU A 66 26.09 5.06 6.27
C GLU A 66 26.96 4.18 5.36
N HIS A 67 26.57 2.92 5.14
CA HIS A 67 27.45 1.95 4.47
C HIS A 67 26.89 1.37 3.17
N LEU A 68 25.60 1.58 2.87
CA LEU A 68 25.00 1.07 1.63
C LEU A 68 24.72 2.19 0.63
N ASP A 69 25.23 2.03 -0.60
CA ASP A 69 24.86 2.87 -1.72
C ASP A 69 23.54 2.39 -2.36
N LEU A 70 22.46 3.12 -2.06
CA LEU A 70 21.12 2.85 -2.60
C LEU A 70 20.82 3.64 -3.87
N SER A 71 21.76 4.41 -4.41
CA SER A 71 21.52 5.33 -5.55
C SER A 71 20.86 4.65 -6.75
N ARG A 72 21.29 3.43 -7.10
CA ARG A 72 20.70 2.65 -8.20
C ARG A 72 19.23 2.28 -7.95
N ILE A 73 18.86 2.01 -6.69
CA ILE A 73 17.48 1.72 -6.33
C ILE A 73 16.65 2.97 -6.56
N TYR A 74 17.07 4.13 -6.04
CA TYR A 74 16.36 5.39 -6.26
C TYR A 74 16.19 5.73 -7.75
N VAL A 75 17.23 5.56 -8.58
CA VAL A 75 17.17 5.82 -10.03
C VAL A 75 16.16 4.91 -10.75
N SER A 76 15.86 3.72 -10.22
CA SER A 76 14.88 2.80 -10.81
C SER A 76 13.42 3.20 -10.60
N TYR A 77 13.10 4.10 -9.66
CA TYR A 77 11.75 4.61 -9.43
C TYR A 77 11.35 5.65 -10.49
N GLN A 78 11.15 5.19 -11.73
CA GLN A 78 10.85 6.04 -12.88
C GLN A 78 9.35 6.27 -13.10
N GLU A 79 8.49 5.40 -12.57
CA GLU A 79 7.04 5.46 -12.74
C GLU A 79 6.33 5.70 -11.40
N GLY A 80 5.46 6.70 -11.35
CA GLY A 80 4.56 6.94 -10.22
C GLY A 80 3.19 6.31 -10.46
N ARG A 81 2.99 5.06 -10.07
CA ARG A 81 1.66 4.43 -10.05
C ARG A 81 1.27 4.04 -8.63
N GLY A 82 0.01 4.28 -8.28
CA GLY A 82 -0.55 3.90 -6.98
C GLY A 82 -0.22 4.91 -5.88
N ALA A 83 -0.17 4.41 -4.64
CA ALA A 83 0.19 5.21 -3.47
C ALA A 83 1.69 5.58 -3.49
N PRO A 84 2.10 6.65 -2.79
CA PRO A 84 3.51 7.01 -2.68
C PRO A 84 4.36 5.81 -2.23
N PRO A 85 5.53 5.57 -2.87
CA PRO A 85 6.39 4.48 -2.47
C PRO A 85 6.99 4.73 -1.08
N TYR A 86 7.27 3.66 -0.35
CA TYR A 86 8.10 3.74 0.84
C TYR A 86 9.54 4.08 0.47
N ASP A 87 10.25 4.75 1.37
CA ASP A 87 11.67 5.05 1.18
C ASP A 87 12.48 3.74 1.05
N PRO A 88 13.37 3.61 0.04
CA PRO A 88 14.24 2.45 -0.11
C PRO A 88 15.02 2.07 1.14
N ARG A 89 15.50 3.04 1.94
CA ARG A 89 16.18 2.77 3.22
C ARG A 89 15.27 2.03 4.17
N LEU A 90 14.01 2.45 4.30
CA LEU A 90 13.03 1.77 5.15
C LEU A 90 12.85 0.31 4.70
N MET A 91 12.64 0.10 3.40
CA MET A 91 12.43 -1.25 2.86
C MET A 91 13.65 -2.16 3.05
N VAL A 92 14.87 -1.63 2.83
CA VAL A 92 16.11 -2.40 3.02
C VAL A 92 16.36 -2.69 4.51
N ARG A 93 16.09 -1.74 5.41
CA ARG A 93 16.19 -1.98 6.86
C ARG A 93 15.28 -3.11 7.32
N LEU A 94 14.03 -3.12 6.86
CA LEU A 94 13.07 -4.19 7.17
C LEU A 94 13.53 -5.54 6.61
N LEU A 95 14.05 -5.54 5.38
CA LEU A 95 14.56 -6.76 4.75
C LEU A 95 15.76 -7.33 5.52
N ILE A 96 16.74 -6.51 5.88
CA ILE A 96 17.92 -6.99 6.62
C ILE A 96 17.50 -7.47 8.01
N PHE A 97 16.76 -6.64 8.75
CA PHE A 97 16.34 -6.97 10.11
C PHE A 97 15.44 -8.20 10.19
N GLY A 98 14.60 -8.45 9.17
CA GLY A 98 13.73 -9.61 9.12
C GLY A 98 14.42 -10.95 8.81
N TYR A 99 15.69 -10.92 8.39
CA TYR A 99 16.48 -12.10 8.03
C TYR A 99 17.71 -12.32 8.92
N THR A 100 17.90 -11.48 9.93
CA THR A 100 18.87 -11.67 11.02
C THR A 100 18.21 -12.34 12.21
#